data_AF-A0A2M6ZT28-F1
#
_entry.id   AF-A0A2M6ZT28-F1
#
_cell.length_a   1.000
_cell.length_b   1.000
_cell.length_c   1.000
_cell.angle_alpha   90.00
_cell.angle_beta   90.00
_cell.angle_gamma   90.00
#
_symmetry.space_group_name_H-M   'P 1'
#
loop_
_entity.id
_entity.type
_entity.pdbx_description
1 polymer ?
#
loop_
_entity_poly.entity_id
_entity_poly.type
_entity_poly.pdbx_seq_one_letter_code
_entity_poly.pdbx_strand_id
1 'polypeptide(L)'
;ALEYFAADPQTELILLHIEGLREGRKFMEVASRIAKRKMLIALKTGKSEAGAKAAQSHTGSLAGKDEVYDAVFEQCGIIRATDIDEVADII
;
A
#
# COMPACT_ATOMS: atom_id res chain seq x y z
N ALA A 1 -9.83 3.09 -7.90
CA ALA A 1 -8.53 3.45 -8.51
C ALA A 1 -7.71 2.20 -8.83
N LEU A 2 -7.39 1.36 -7.84
CA LEU A 2 -6.53 0.19 -8.03
C LEU A 2 -7.05 -0.79 -9.12
N GLU A 3 -8.36 -1.08 -9.14
CA GLU A 3 -8.99 -1.93 -10.17
C GLU A 3 -8.95 -1.33 -11.58
N TYR A 4 -8.99 0.01 -11.69
CA TYR A 4 -8.90 0.70 -12.98
C TYR A 4 -7.52 0.50 -13.61
N PHE A 5 -6.45 0.77 -12.86
CA PHE A 5 -5.08 0.55 -13.30
C PHE A 5 -4.76 -0.94 -13.50
N ALA A 6 -5.41 -1.83 -12.76
CA ALA A 6 -5.29 -3.26 -13.01
C ALA A 6 -5.90 -3.70 -14.35
N ALA A 7 -6.97 -3.06 -14.81
CA ALA A 7 -7.62 -3.37 -16.07
C ALA A 7 -6.91 -2.75 -17.29
N ASP A 8 -6.12 -1.69 -17.11
CA ASP A 8 -5.40 -1.04 -18.20
C ASP A 8 -4.22 -1.90 -18.70
N PRO A 9 -4.21 -2.38 -19.96
CA PRO A 9 -3.11 -3.19 -20.47
C PRO A 9 -1.78 -2.44 -20.59
N GLN A 10 -1.77 -1.09 -20.59
CA GLN A 10 -0.54 -0.30 -20.66
C GLN A 10 0.12 -0.08 -19.29
N THR A 11 -0.61 -0.35 -18.20
CA THR A 11 -0.06 -0.26 -16.85
C THR A 11 0.65 -1.57 -16.49
N GLU A 12 1.97 -1.56 -16.41
CA GLU A 12 2.77 -2.74 -16.03
C GLU A 12 3.02 -2.84 -14.52
N LEU A 13 3.05 -1.69 -13.84
CA LEU A 13 3.31 -1.55 -12.40
C LEU A 13 2.39 -0.51 -11.77
N ILE A 14 2.06 -0.71 -10.49
CA ILE A 14 1.31 0.27 -9.69
C ILE A 14 2.06 0.54 -8.39
N LEU A 15 2.48 1.80 -8.19
CA LEU A 15 3.01 2.31 -6.93
C LEU A 15 1.89 2.91 -6.07
N LEU A 16 1.80 2.46 -4.83
CA LEU A 16 0.85 2.91 -3.83
C LEU A 16 1.57 3.73 -2.76
N HIS A 17 1.31 5.04 -2.73
CA HIS A 17 1.69 5.87 -1.59
C HIS A 17 0.57 5.82 -0.55
N ILE A 18 0.80 5.17 0.60
CA ILE A 18 -0.24 4.85 1.57
C ILE A 18 0.04 5.60 2.87
N GLU A 19 -0.93 6.41 3.31
CA GLU A 19 -0.89 7.02 4.67
C GLU A 19 -1.79 6.24 5.64
N GLY A 20 -2.93 5.76 5.15
CA GLY A 20 -3.91 4.97 5.88
C GLY A 20 -4.87 4.23 4.95
N LEU A 21 -5.52 3.18 5.47
CA LEU A 21 -6.55 2.40 4.79
C LEU A 21 -7.88 2.53 5.54
N ARG A 22 -8.95 2.84 4.82
CA ARG A 22 -10.33 2.84 5.35
C ARG A 22 -11.00 1.47 5.18
N GLU A 23 -10.92 0.89 3.99
CA GLU A 23 -11.55 -0.40 3.66
C GLU A 23 -10.52 -1.53 3.55
N GLY A 24 -9.85 -1.88 4.65
CA GLY A 24 -8.71 -2.81 4.65
C GLY A 24 -8.99 -4.18 4.01
N ARG A 25 -10.13 -4.82 4.32
CA ARG A 25 -10.48 -6.13 3.74
C ARG A 25 -10.67 -6.08 2.22
N LYS A 26 -11.34 -5.05 1.73
CA LYS A 26 -11.56 -4.84 0.29
C LYS A 26 -10.24 -4.54 -0.41
N PHE A 27 -9.39 -3.72 0.22
CA PHE A 27 -8.04 -3.48 -0.27
C PHE A 27 -7.27 -4.79 -0.43
N MET A 28 -7.26 -5.64 0.59
CA MET A 28 -6.57 -6.93 0.54
C MET A 28 -7.09 -7.83 -0.58
N GLU A 29 -8.42 -7.99 -0.70
CA GLU A 29 -9.04 -8.82 -1.73
C GLU A 29 -8.62 -8.37 -3.14
N VAL A 30 -8.68 -7.05 -3.39
CA VAL A 30 -8.33 -6.47 -4.69
C VAL A 30 -6.83 -6.56 -4.95
N ALA A 31 -6.01 -6.16 -3.98
CA ALA A 31 -4.55 -6.18 -4.10
C ALA A 31 -4.01 -7.58 -4.36
N SER A 32 -4.44 -8.59 -3.60
CA SER A 32 -4.01 -9.99 -3.79
C SER A 32 -4.38 -10.55 -5.17
N ARG A 33 -5.45 -10.06 -5.82
CA ARG A 33 -5.78 -10.48 -7.19
C ARG A 33 -4.88 -9.82 -8.23
N ILE A 34 -4.54 -8.55 -8.00
CA ILE A 34 -3.75 -7.75 -8.93
C ILE A 34 -2.28 -8.14 -8.86
N ALA A 35 -1.73 -8.37 -7.66
CA ALA A 35 -0.35 -8.80 -7.44
C ALA A 35 0.01 -10.10 -8.18
N LYS A 36 -0.98 -10.93 -8.53
CA LYS A 36 -0.77 -12.14 -9.35
C LYS A 36 -0.49 -11.86 -10.83
N ARG A 37 -0.72 -10.64 -11.28
CA ARG A 37 -0.67 -10.26 -12.70
C ARG A 37 0.19 -9.02 -12.96
N LYS A 38 0.30 -8.12 -11.99
CA LYS A 38 1.02 -6.86 -12.09
C LYS A 38 1.81 -6.61 -10.81
N MET A 39 2.95 -5.94 -10.97
CA MET A 39 3.77 -5.54 -9.83
C MET A 39 3.04 -4.46 -9.02
N LEU A 40 2.87 -4.72 -7.73
CA LEU A 40 2.36 -3.75 -6.76
C LEU A 40 3.49 -3.37 -5.80
N ILE A 41 3.78 -2.08 -5.71
CA ILE A 41 4.72 -1.53 -4.73
C ILE A 41 3.94 -0.65 -3.76
N ALA A 42 4.23 -0.72 -2.46
CA ALA A 42 3.68 0.18 -1.45
C ALA A 42 4.77 0.95 -0.72
N LEU A 43 4.64 2.28 -0.75
CA LEU A 43 5.38 3.22 0.08
C LEU A 43 4.47 3.71 1.21
N LYS A 44 4.63 3.13 2.41
CA LYS A 44 3.86 3.52 3.61
C LYS A 44 4.53 4.71 4.30
N THR A 45 3.80 5.81 4.49
CA THR A 45 4.27 6.95 5.30
C THR A 45 3.62 6.94 6.69
N GLY A 46 4.13 7.73 7.63
CA GLY A 46 3.58 7.76 9.01
C GLY A 46 3.79 6.46 9.77
N LYS A 47 4.97 5.83 9.61
CA LYS A 47 5.34 4.54 10.23
C LYS A 47 5.56 4.61 11.74
N SER A 48 5.99 5.77 12.25
CA SER A 48 6.20 5.99 13.69
C SER A 48 4.87 6.11 14.43
N GLU A 49 4.81 5.77 15.72
CA GLU A 49 3.58 5.96 16.51
C GLU A 49 3.09 7.41 16.50
N ALA A 50 4.02 8.38 16.55
CA ALA A 50 3.70 9.80 16.45
C ALA A 50 3.12 10.15 15.07
N GLY A 51 3.72 9.63 14.00
CA GLY A 51 3.25 9.82 12.62
C GLY A 51 1.90 9.13 12.38
N ALA A 52 1.68 7.94 12.93
CA ALA A 52 0.43 7.21 12.87
C ALA A 52 -0.68 7.95 13.63
N LYS A 53 -0.42 8.46 14.83
CA LYS A 53 -1.37 9.31 15.59
C LYS A 53 -1.69 10.60 14.85
N ALA A 54 -0.68 11.27 14.27
CA ALA A 54 -0.89 12.47 13.46
C ALA A 54 -1.79 12.17 12.24
N ALA A 55 -1.50 11.09 11.50
CA ALA A 55 -2.32 10.63 10.38
C ALA A 55 -3.75 10.27 10.81
N GLN A 56 -3.94 9.60 11.94
CA GLN A 56 -5.26 9.29 12.52
C GLN A 56 -6.08 10.55 12.77
N SER A 57 -5.46 11.57 13.36
CA SER A 57 -6.13 12.82 13.76
C SER A 57 -6.72 13.60 12.59
N HIS A 58 -6.14 13.49 11.39
CA HIS A 58 -6.63 14.19 10.19
C HIS A 58 -7.45 13.30 9.23
N THR A 59 -7.18 11.99 9.19
CA THR A 59 -7.77 11.12 8.16
C THR A 59 -8.98 10.31 8.64
N GLY A 60 -9.19 10.20 9.96
CA GLY A 60 -10.25 9.37 10.56
C GLY A 60 -10.19 7.89 10.13
N SER A 61 -9.04 7.46 9.64
CA SER A 61 -8.80 6.12 9.09
C SER A 61 -8.04 5.25 10.07
N LEU A 62 -7.96 3.95 9.78
CA LEU A 62 -7.11 3.06 10.53
C LEU A 62 -5.63 3.43 10.24
N ALA A 63 -5.07 4.41 10.94
CA ALA A 63 -3.61 4.52 11.07
C ALA A 63 -3.17 3.41 12.02
N GLY A 64 -3.30 2.16 11.56
CA GLY A 64 -2.88 0.97 12.28
C GLY A 64 -1.35 0.96 12.46
N LYS A 65 -0.90 0.14 13.40
CA LYS A 65 0.54 -0.11 13.60
C LYS A 65 1.18 -0.50 12.28
N ASP A 66 2.40 -0.03 12.05
CA ASP A 66 3.14 -0.30 10.83
C ASP A 66 3.32 -1.81 10.57
N GLU A 67 3.46 -2.59 11.65
CA GLU A 67 3.49 -4.06 11.67
C GLU A 67 2.25 -4.70 11.01
N VAL A 68 1.07 -4.09 11.16
CA VAL A 68 -0.17 -4.59 10.54
C VAL A 68 -0.15 -4.33 9.04
N TYR A 69 0.35 -3.17 8.62
CA TYR A 69 0.53 -2.88 7.19
C TYR A 69 1.53 -3.84 6.56
N ASP A 70 2.61 -4.16 7.28
CA ASP A 70 3.62 -5.11 6.84
C ASP A 70 3.03 -6.49 6.56
N ALA A 71 2.31 -7.05 7.54
CA ALA A 71 1.61 -8.32 7.39
C ALA A 71 0.57 -8.29 6.26
N VAL A 72 -0.15 -7.18 6.09
CA VAL A 72 -1.11 -7.00 4.99
C VAL A 72 -0.41 -7.02 3.63
N PHE A 73 0.71 -6.31 3.49
CA PHE A 73 1.46 -6.26 2.23
C PHE A 73 2.02 -7.64 1.87
N GLU A 74 2.61 -8.34 2.85
CA GLU A 74 3.09 -9.70 2.69
C GLU A 74 1.98 -10.67 2.24
N GLN A 75 0.82 -10.66 2.93
CA GLN A 75 -0.33 -11.49 2.58
C GLN A 75 -0.90 -11.19 1.19
N CYS A 76 -0.76 -9.96 0.71
CA CYS A 76 -1.23 -9.54 -0.59
C CYS A 76 -0.22 -9.74 -1.72
N GLY A 77 1.03 -10.07 -1.43
CA GLY A 77 2.11 -10.10 -2.42
C GLY A 77 2.48 -8.70 -2.92
N ILE A 78 2.32 -7.69 -2.07
CA ILE A 78 2.74 -6.31 -2.36
C ILE A 78 4.21 -6.15 -1.92
N ILE A 79 5.04 -5.60 -2.80
CA ILE A 79 6.42 -5.26 -2.47
C ILE A 79 6.39 -3.97 -1.65
N ARG A 80 6.95 -4.00 -0.44
CA ARG A 80 7.05 -2.82 0.40
C ARG A 80 8.35 -2.08 0.12
N ALA A 81 8.28 -0.77 -0.09
CA ALA A 81 9.43 0.12 -0.12
C ALA A 81 9.48 0.99 1.16
N THR A 82 10.68 1.24 1.66
CA THR A 82 10.96 1.99 2.88
C THR A 82 11.01 3.50 2.61
N ASP A 83 11.44 3.90 1.43
CA ASP A 83 11.54 5.30 1.02
C ASP A 83 11.48 5.38 -0.51
N ILE A 84 11.62 6.61 -1.02
CA ILE A 84 11.54 6.86 -2.46
C ILE A 84 12.77 6.35 -3.22
N ASP A 85 13.93 6.23 -2.56
CA ASP A 85 15.15 5.73 -3.18
C ASP A 85 15.03 4.23 -3.41
N GLU A 86 14.49 3.48 -2.43
CA GLU A 86 14.19 2.06 -2.63
C GLU A 86 13.12 1.83 -3.70
N VAL A 87 12.12 2.72 -3.82
CA VAL A 87 11.18 2.65 -4.96
C VAL A 87 11.92 2.75 -6.29
N ALA A 88 12.90 3.65 -6.39
CA ALA A 88 13.71 3.83 -7.60
C ALA A 88 14.61 2.62 -7.89
N ASP A 89 15.08 1.92 -6.86
CA ASP A 89 15.88 0.69 -6.99
C ASP A 89 15.05 -0.53 -7.43
N ILE A 90 13.74 -0.55 -7.12
CA ILE A 90 12.83 -1.64 -7.50
C ILE A 90 12.38 -1.54 -8.97
N ILE A 91 12.24 -0.32 -9.51
CA ILE A 91 11.72 -0.06 -10.87
C ILE A 91 12.80 -0.07 -11.95
#